data_AF-A0A7K5P259-F1
#
_entry.id   AF-A0A7K5P259-F1
#
_cell.length_a   1.000
_cell.length_b   1.000
_cell.length_c   1.000
_cell.angle_alpha   90.00
_cell.angle_beta   90.00
_cell.angle_gamma   90.00
#
_symmetry.space_group_name_H-M   'P 1'
#
loop_
_entity.id
_entity.type
_entity.pdbx_description
1 polymer ?
#
loop_
_entity_poly.entity_id
_entity_poly.type
_entity_poly.pdbx_seq_one_letter_code
_entity_poly.pdbx_strand_id
1 'polypeptide(L)'
;IALAFWLQPDVSPENCWPFRGHQGQVVIRLPARVHVTAVTVQHIYREVSPSGTVRSAPRDVAVFGVDAAREEETLLGTFTYNVAKETIQTFPLQVRSTRGGEMPGST
;
A
#
# COMPACT_ATOMS: atom_id res chain seq x y z
N ILE A 1 4.77 -13.00 1.43
CA ILE A 1 3.65 -12.03 1.62
C ILE A 1 2.59 -12.31 0.57
N ALA A 2 1.30 -12.35 0.91
CA ALA A 2 0.22 -12.45 -0.08
C ALA A 2 -0.58 -11.13 -0.09
N LEU A 3 -0.71 -10.52 -1.27
CA LEU A 3 -1.58 -9.36 -1.50
C LEU A 3 -2.77 -9.82 -2.35
N ALA A 4 -3.99 -9.47 -1.95
CA ALA A 4 -5.18 -9.71 -2.76
C ALA A 4 -5.15 -8.82 -4.02
N PHE A 5 -5.69 -9.32 -5.13
CA PHE A 5 -5.74 -8.61 -6.41
C PHE A 5 -6.47 -7.26 -6.25
N TRP A 6 -5.73 -6.16 -6.28
CA TRP A 6 -6.29 -4.83 -6.00
C TRP A 6 -7.10 -4.24 -7.18
N LEU A 7 -6.99 -4.80 -8.37
CA LEU A 7 -7.65 -4.25 -9.57
C LEU A 7 -8.90 -5.02 -9.99
N GLN A 8 -9.27 -6.09 -9.26
CA GLN A 8 -10.50 -6.85 -9.47
C GLN A 8 -11.21 -7.07 -8.11
N PRO A 9 -12.54 -6.98 -8.04
CA PRO A 9 -13.28 -7.07 -6.77
C PRO A 9 -13.32 -8.49 -6.17
N ASP A 10 -12.75 -9.48 -6.83
CA ASP A 10 -12.74 -10.87 -6.37
C ASP A 10 -11.54 -11.14 -5.44
N VAL A 11 -11.85 -11.55 -4.20
CA VAL A 11 -10.88 -11.78 -3.11
C VAL A 11 -10.83 -13.25 -2.69
N SER A 12 -11.07 -14.14 -3.65
CA SER A 12 -10.98 -15.57 -3.46
C SER A 12 -9.54 -16.01 -3.11
N PRO A 13 -9.32 -17.07 -2.30
CA PRO A 13 -7.98 -17.51 -1.88
C PRO A 13 -7.02 -17.83 -3.04
N GLU A 14 -7.57 -18.12 -4.21
CA GLU A 14 -6.88 -18.37 -5.47
C GLU A 14 -6.32 -17.10 -6.16
N ASN A 15 -6.78 -15.91 -5.76
CA ASN A 15 -6.52 -14.65 -6.44
C ASN A 15 -5.56 -13.72 -5.65
N CYS A 16 -4.50 -14.30 -5.08
CA CYS A 16 -3.46 -13.54 -4.38
C CYS A 16 -2.11 -13.59 -5.09
N TRP A 17 -1.29 -12.55 -4.91
CA TRP A 17 0.10 -12.51 -5.41
C TRP A 17 1.08 -12.84 -4.29
N PRO A 18 1.65 -14.07 -4.28
CA PRO A 18 2.63 -14.46 -3.29
C PRO A 18 4.03 -13.95 -3.65
N PHE A 19 4.63 -13.18 -2.75
CA PHE A 19 6.06 -12.88 -2.75
C PHE A 19 6.82 -13.90 -1.92
N ARG A 20 7.96 -14.38 -2.45
CA ARG A 20 8.88 -15.23 -1.69
C ARG A 20 9.53 -14.41 -0.57
N GLY A 21 9.46 -14.92 0.65
CA GLY A 21 10.03 -14.27 1.84
C GLY A 21 9.09 -13.29 2.54
N HIS A 22 9.68 -12.42 3.36
CA HIS A 22 8.99 -11.52 4.28
C HIS A 22 8.98 -10.05 3.84
N GLN A 23 9.58 -9.75 2.68
CA GLN A 23 9.63 -8.41 2.09
C GLN A 23 9.29 -8.53 0.61
N GLY A 24 8.62 -7.51 0.08
CA GLY A 24 8.22 -7.45 -1.32
C GLY A 24 7.78 -6.03 -1.66
N GLN A 25 7.87 -5.69 -2.94
CA GLN A 25 7.47 -4.39 -3.46
C GLN A 25 6.52 -4.59 -4.65
N VAL A 26 5.53 -3.71 -4.75
CA VAL A 26 4.63 -3.63 -5.89
C VAL A 26 4.55 -2.18 -6.33
N VAL A 27 4.67 -1.95 -7.64
CA VAL A 27 4.48 -0.64 -8.25
C VAL A 27 3.20 -0.69 -9.07
N ILE A 28 2.27 0.22 -8.79
CA ILE A 28 0.97 0.29 -9.48
C ILE A 28 0.91 1.60 -10.26
N ARG A 29 0.79 1.50 -11.58
CA ARG A 29 0.55 2.68 -12.44
C ARG A 29 -0.94 3.00 -12.47
N LEU A 30 -1.31 4.14 -11.89
CA LEU A 30 -2.68 4.63 -11.94
C LEU A 30 -3.03 5.13 -13.36
N PRO A 31 -4.30 5.02 -13.79
CA PRO A 31 -4.72 5.43 -15.14
C PRO A 31 -4.62 6.94 -15.37
N ALA A 32 -4.63 7.72 -14.29
CA ALA A 32 -4.47 9.17 -14.30
C ALA A 32 -3.66 9.64 -13.09
N ARG A 33 -3.13 10.87 -13.18
CA ARG A 33 -2.50 11.54 -12.04
C ARG A 33 -3.59 11.92 -11.04
N VAL A 34 -3.48 11.42 -9.81
CA VAL A 34 -4.45 11.65 -8.73
C VAL A 34 -3.74 12.05 -7.44
N HIS A 35 -4.47 12.75 -6.58
CA HIS A 35 -4.02 13.03 -5.23
C HIS A 35 -4.49 11.91 -4.29
N VAL A 36 -3.59 10.98 -3.96
CA VAL A 36 -3.93 9.83 -3.11
C VAL A 36 -4.07 10.29 -1.66
N THR A 37 -5.27 10.14 -1.10
CA THR A 37 -5.60 10.55 0.28
C THR A 37 -5.58 9.39 1.27
N ALA A 38 -5.84 8.17 0.78
CA ALA A 38 -5.84 6.96 1.59
C ALA A 38 -5.52 5.76 0.71
N VAL A 39 -5.02 4.72 1.35
CA VAL A 39 -4.90 3.38 0.76
C VAL A 39 -5.71 2.42 1.59
N THR A 40 -6.28 1.42 0.95
CA THR A 40 -6.88 0.30 1.65
C THR A 40 -5.94 -0.90 1.47
N VAL A 41 -5.93 -1.81 2.44
CA VAL A 41 -5.25 -3.10 2.33
C VAL A 41 -6.25 -4.15 2.78
N GLN A 42 -6.36 -5.21 1.98
CA GLN A 42 -7.26 -6.33 2.23
C GLN A 42 -6.50 -7.65 2.24
N HIS A 43 -6.89 -8.53 3.15
CA HIS A 43 -6.42 -9.91 3.21
C HIS A 43 -7.60 -10.87 3.44
N ILE A 44 -7.43 -12.13 3.06
CA ILE A 44 -8.44 -13.17 3.29
C ILE A 44 -8.69 -13.39 4.79
N TYR A 45 -9.93 -13.81 5.11
CA TYR A 45 -10.33 -14.27 6.44
C TYR A 45 -9.54 -15.51 6.86
N ARG A 46 -9.34 -15.70 8.18
CA ARG A 46 -8.61 -16.87 8.68
C ARG A 46 -9.37 -18.17 8.40
N GLU A 47 -10.70 -18.09 8.46
CA GLU A 47 -11.65 -19.18 8.30
C GLU A 47 -11.63 -19.78 6.90
N VAL A 48 -11.26 -18.97 5.90
CA VAL A 48 -11.16 -19.38 4.49
C VAL A 48 -9.72 -19.64 4.05
N SER A 49 -8.75 -19.53 4.97
CA SER A 49 -7.35 -19.84 4.67
C SER A 49 -7.16 -21.36 4.58
N PRO A 50 -6.66 -21.89 3.44
CA PRO A 50 -6.38 -23.33 3.31
C PRO A 50 -5.37 -23.85 4.33
N SER A 51 -4.50 -22.97 4.84
CA SER A 51 -3.50 -23.29 5.86
C SER A 51 -3.99 -23.10 7.30
N GLY A 52 -5.20 -22.57 7.51
CA GLY A 52 -5.72 -22.19 8.83
C GLY A 52 -4.99 -21.03 9.50
N THR A 53 -4.03 -20.40 8.80
CA THR A 53 -3.24 -19.27 9.30
C THR A 53 -3.25 -18.10 8.30
N VAL A 54 -3.05 -16.88 8.80
CA VAL A 54 -2.90 -15.65 7.99
C VAL A 54 -1.52 -15.04 8.18
N ARG A 55 -0.51 -15.87 8.50
CA ARG A 55 0.88 -15.43 8.70
C ARG A 55 1.51 -14.81 7.44
N SER A 56 0.92 -15.07 6.27
CA SER A 56 1.32 -14.48 5.00
C SER A 56 0.90 -13.03 4.82
N ALA A 57 0.01 -12.51 5.68
CA ALA A 57 -0.50 -11.16 5.56
C ALA A 57 0.64 -10.14 5.68
N PRO A 58 0.59 -9.04 4.92
CA PRO A 58 1.52 -7.94 5.13
C PRO A 58 1.32 -7.40 6.55
N ARG A 59 2.43 -7.08 7.23
CA ARG A 59 2.40 -6.51 8.57
C ARG A 59 2.71 -5.03 8.49
N ASP A 60 3.94 -4.70 8.12
CA ASP A 60 4.40 -3.32 7.96
C ASP A 60 4.40 -2.95 6.48
N VAL A 61 3.73 -1.86 6.15
CA VAL A 61 3.55 -1.40 4.76
C VAL A 61 3.97 0.07 4.68
N ALA A 62 4.74 0.39 3.65
CA ALA A 62 5.11 1.74 3.28
C ALA A 62 4.58 2.05 1.89
N VAL A 63 4.02 3.24 1.71
CA VAL A 63 3.47 3.69 0.43
C VAL A 63 4.25 4.90 -0.06
N PHE A 64 4.69 4.80 -1.31
CA PHE A 64 5.49 5.82 -1.99
C PHE A 64 4.75 6.32 -3.22
N GLY A 65 4.80 7.63 -3.45
CA GLY A 65 4.45 8.24 -4.72
C GLY A 65 5.69 8.27 -5.60
N VAL A 66 5.59 7.68 -6.80
CA VAL A 66 6.70 7.62 -7.76
C VAL A 66 6.46 8.65 -8.86
N ASP A 67 7.39 9.59 -9.03
CA ASP A 67 7.43 10.47 -10.20
C ASP A 67 8.36 9.90 -11.26
N ALA A 68 7.79 9.22 -12.25
CA ALA A 68 8.53 8.61 -13.35
C ALA A 68 9.33 9.62 -14.19
N ALA A 69 8.96 10.89 -14.20
CA ALA A 69 9.69 11.91 -14.96
C ALA A 69 10.94 12.42 -14.23
N ARG A 70 10.96 12.31 -12.90
CA ARG A 70 12.03 12.83 -12.03
C ARG A 70 12.84 11.73 -11.37
N GLU A 71 12.47 10.46 -11.59
CA GLU A 71 13.03 9.28 -10.92
C GLU A 71 13.03 9.43 -9.38
N GLU A 72 11.99 10.08 -8.85
CA GLU A 72 11.91 10.45 -7.44
C GLU A 72 10.78 9.69 -6.74
N GLU A 73 11.06 9.18 -5.53
CA GLU A 73 10.09 8.53 -4.66
C GLU A 73 9.80 9.40 -3.44
N THR A 74 8.52 9.69 -3.19
CA THR A 74 8.09 10.44 -2.00
C THR A 74 7.32 9.51 -1.07
N LEU A 75 7.77 9.37 0.19
CA LEU A 75 7.02 8.62 1.19
C LEU A 75 5.69 9.32 1.50
N LEU A 76 4.58 8.65 1.22
CA LEU A 76 3.23 9.15 1.49
C LEU A 76 2.69 8.67 2.85
N GLY A 77 3.21 7.55 3.35
CA GLY A 77 2.84 7.04 4.66
C GLY A 77 3.39 5.65 4.97
N THR A 78 3.42 5.33 6.25
CA THR A 78 3.72 4.00 6.78
C THR A 78 2.61 3.56 7.72
N PHE A 79 2.25 2.29 7.70
CA PHE A 79 1.20 1.74 8.54
C PHE A 79 1.39 0.25 8.79
N THR A 80 0.74 -0.23 9.85
CA THR A 80 0.75 -1.63 10.22
C THR A 80 -0.64 -2.23 10.01
N TYR A 81 -0.74 -3.22 9.14
CA TYR A 81 -1.95 -4.01 8.96
C TYR A 81 -2.13 -5.01 10.11
N ASN A 82 -3.30 -4.99 10.73
CA ASN A 82 -3.59 -5.83 11.89
C ASN A 82 -4.58 -6.96 11.55
N VAL A 83 -4.07 -8.16 11.31
CA VAL A 83 -4.87 -9.36 11.02
C VAL A 83 -5.97 -9.68 12.04
N ALA A 84 -5.85 -9.20 13.29
CA ALA A 84 -6.82 -9.46 14.36
C ALA A 84 -7.94 -8.42 14.44
N LYS A 85 -7.84 -7.31 13.69
CA LYS A 85 -8.83 -6.23 13.73
C LYS A 85 -9.92 -6.44 12.69
N GLU A 86 -9.58 -6.24 11.43
CA GLU A 86 -10.49 -6.31 10.28
C GLU A 86 -9.75 -6.86 9.07
N THR A 87 -10.45 -7.51 8.14
CA THR A 87 -9.86 -8.00 6.89
C THR A 87 -9.61 -6.92 5.86
N ILE A 88 -10.36 -5.82 5.95
CA ILE A 88 -10.24 -4.64 5.09
C ILE A 88 -9.88 -3.46 5.98
N GLN A 89 -8.72 -2.86 5.75
CA GLN A 89 -8.23 -1.73 6.56
C GLN A 89 -7.83 -0.57 5.67
N THR A 90 -8.44 0.58 5.90
CA THR A 90 -8.13 1.83 5.19
C THR A 90 -7.22 2.71 6.05
N PHE A 91 -6.11 3.12 5.46
CA PHE A 91 -5.07 3.92 6.07
C PHE A 91 -5.02 5.29 5.36
N PRO A 92 -5.34 6.40 6.07
CA PRO A 92 -5.18 7.73 5.52
C PRO A 92 -3.69 8.05 5.35
N LEU A 93 -3.33 8.66 4.21
CA LEU A 93 -1.97 9.09 3.92
C LEU A 93 -1.77 10.53 4.37
N GLN A 94 -0.60 10.83 4.93
CA GLN A 94 -0.20 12.17 5.32
C GLN A 94 0.56 12.77 4.15
N VAL A 95 -0.13 13.47 3.25
CA VAL A 95 0.56 14.21 2.19
C VAL A 95 1.28 15.38 2.85
N ARG A 96 2.56 15.20 3.21
CA ARG A 96 3.45 16.33 3.42
C ARG A 96 3.63 16.98 2.06
N SER A 97 2.86 18.04 1.83
CA SER A 97 3.14 18.98 0.74
C SER A 97 4.56 19.47 0.95
N THR A 98 5.50 18.95 0.19
CA THR A 98 6.77 19.62 -0.07
C THR A 98 6.43 20.90 -0.82
N ARG A 99 5.99 21.93 -0.08
CA ARG A 99 5.97 23.30 -0.58
C ARG A 99 7.42 23.63 -0.90
N GLY A 100 7.66 23.88 -2.18
CA GLY A 100 8.98 24.06 -2.73
C GLY A 100 9.65 25.35 -2.29
N GLY A 101 10.92 25.43 -2.67
CA GLY A 101 11.57 26.68 -3.06
C GLY A 101 11.87 27.62 -1.92
N GLU A 102 13.11 27.53 -1.46
CA GLU A 102 13.89 28.70 -1.04
C GLU A 102 13.58 29.92 -1.93
N MET A 103 13.23 31.04 -1.32
CA MET A 103 13.36 32.37 -1.92
C MET A 103 14.33 33.15 -1.03
N PRO A 104 15.49 33.59 -1.55
CA PRO A 104 16.41 34.42 -0.79
C PRO A 104 15.82 35.83 -0.63
N GLY A 105 16.18 36.49 0.47
CA GLY A 105 15.58 37.75 0.90
C GLY A 105 15.65 38.92 -0.09
N SER A 106 14.71 39.84 0.08
CA SER A 106 14.68 41.25 -0.35
C SER A 106 13.36 41.80 0.22
N THR A 107 13.25 42.90 0.97
CA THR A 107 14.10 44.05 1.34
C THR A 107 13.72 44.45 2.76
#